data_AF-A0A7X4GL08-F1
#
_entry.id   AF-A0A7X4GL08-F1
#
_cell.length_a   1.000
_cell.length_b   1.000
_cell.length_c   1.000
_cell.angle_alpha   90.00
_cell.angle_beta   90.00
_cell.angle_gamma   90.00
#
_symmetry.space_group_name_H-M   'P 1'
#
loop_
_entity.id
_entity.type
_entity.pdbx_description
1 polymer ?
#
loop_
_entity_poly.entity_id
_entity_poly.type
_entity_poly.pdbx_seq_one_letter_code
_entity_poly.pdbx_strand_id
1 'polypeptide(L)'
;MTKTAAPAVEAPAVAPATTPNTKPYAINLHDYPGTVLAEAAVHMRNGYICSPDISPQFFSTNGQIAVTLVLGSPDQETIDRANKTTGHALELQEIDRQREVEAAARKMMADMQRAEAKAKLDAQIADQTNALRRLKDQAAKL
;
A
#
# COMPACT_ATOMS: atom_id res chain seq x y z
N MET A 1 -40.97 63.48 -47.49
CA MET A 1 -40.13 63.81 -46.32
C MET A 1 -39.62 62.52 -45.74
N THR A 2 -38.30 62.40 -45.69
CA THR A 2 -37.49 61.19 -45.54
C THR A 2 -37.48 60.67 -44.10
N LYS A 3 -37.67 59.35 -43.96
CA LYS A 3 -37.59 58.59 -42.72
C LYS A 3 -36.12 58.34 -42.38
N THR A 4 -35.58 59.07 -41.38
CA THR A 4 -34.23 58.85 -40.86
C THR A 4 -34.27 57.74 -39.81
N ALA A 5 -33.64 56.61 -40.12
CA ALA A 5 -33.41 55.51 -39.18
C ALA A 5 -32.18 55.82 -38.32
N ALA A 6 -32.30 55.67 -37.00
CA ALA A 6 -31.19 55.79 -36.06
C ALA A 6 -30.32 54.51 -36.05
N PRO A 7 -29.00 54.63 -35.83
CA PRO A 7 -28.09 53.48 -35.84
C PRO A 7 -28.24 52.63 -34.57
N ALA A 8 -28.23 51.31 -34.74
CA ALA A 8 -28.19 50.35 -33.64
C ALA A 8 -26.84 50.44 -32.93
N VAL A 9 -26.88 50.72 -31.63
CA VAL A 9 -25.71 50.68 -30.75
C VAL A 9 -25.39 49.21 -30.47
N GLU A 10 -24.31 48.73 -31.06
CA GLU A 10 -23.75 47.40 -30.82
C GLU A 10 -23.25 47.34 -29.37
N ALA A 11 -23.83 46.46 -28.56
CA ALA A 11 -23.44 46.28 -27.18
C ALA A 11 -22.01 45.69 -27.11
N PRO A 12 -21.13 46.21 -26.23
CA PRO A 12 -19.80 45.63 -26.08
C PRO A 12 -19.92 44.18 -25.60
N ALA A 13 -19.29 43.26 -26.33
CA ALA A 13 -19.18 41.87 -25.97
C ALA A 13 -18.52 41.76 -24.59
N VAL A 14 -19.31 41.35 -23.59
CA VAL A 14 -18.84 41.06 -22.24
C VAL A 14 -17.88 39.88 -22.35
N ALA A 15 -16.59 40.14 -22.14
CA ALA A 15 -15.59 39.09 -22.04
C ALA A 15 -16.01 38.09 -20.95
N PRO A 16 -15.89 36.77 -21.18
CA PRO A 16 -16.27 35.78 -20.19
C PRO A 16 -15.46 36.03 -18.91
N ALA A 17 -16.15 36.28 -17.80
CA ALA A 17 -15.53 36.41 -16.50
C ALA A 17 -14.78 35.10 -16.20
N THR A 18 -13.44 35.14 -16.27
CA THR A 18 -12.60 34.10 -15.72
C THR A 18 -12.85 34.10 -14.21
N THR A 19 -13.70 33.19 -13.73
CA THR A 19 -13.79 32.88 -12.30
C THR A 19 -12.38 32.52 -11.84
N PRO A 20 -11.76 33.31 -10.95
CA PRO A 20 -10.48 32.92 -10.39
C PRO A 20 -10.69 31.58 -9.68
N ASN A 21 -9.87 30.59 -10.05
CA ASN A 21 -9.83 29.27 -9.41
C ASN A 21 -9.22 29.42 -8.00
N THR A 22 -9.93 30.12 -7.12
CA THR A 22 -9.49 30.44 -5.78
C THR A 22 -9.83 29.26 -4.89
N LYS A 23 -8.82 28.44 -4.59
CA LYS A 23 -8.94 27.39 -3.58
C LYS A 23 -9.34 28.02 -2.24
N PRO A 24 -10.31 27.45 -1.50
CA PRO A 24 -10.66 27.97 -0.18
C PRO A 24 -9.46 27.84 0.76
N TYR A 25 -9.23 28.84 1.61
CA TYR A 25 -8.10 28.79 2.56
C TYR A 25 -8.26 27.67 3.58
N ALA A 26 -9.47 27.42 4.05
CA ALA A 26 -9.78 26.37 5.02
C ALA A 26 -10.99 25.53 4.59
N ILE A 27 -10.97 24.26 4.94
CA ILE A 27 -12.03 23.28 4.69
C ILE A 27 -12.33 22.57 6.01
N ASN A 28 -13.61 22.51 6.39
CA ASN A 28 -14.06 21.79 7.57
C ASN A 28 -14.79 20.52 7.13
N LEU A 29 -14.26 19.38 7.53
CA LEU A 29 -14.85 18.07 7.27
C LEU A 29 -15.52 17.56 8.53
N HIS A 30 -16.74 17.03 8.42
CA HIS A 30 -17.51 16.53 9.57
C HIS A 30 -18.39 15.35 9.16
N ASP A 31 -17.98 14.14 9.54
CA ASP A 31 -18.73 12.91 9.31
C ASP A 31 -18.06 11.76 10.11
N TYR A 32 -18.44 10.51 9.80
CA TYR A 32 -17.77 9.33 10.31
C TYR A 32 -16.28 9.26 9.87
N PRO A 33 -15.39 8.73 10.72
CA PRO A 33 -13.94 8.74 10.48
C PRO A 33 -13.50 8.16 9.15
N GLY A 34 -14.11 7.07 8.69
CA GLY A 34 -13.76 6.47 7.40
C GLY A 34 -13.96 7.42 6.22
N THR A 35 -15.10 8.12 6.20
CA THR A 35 -15.44 9.11 5.15
C THR A 35 -14.53 10.33 5.26
N VAL A 36 -14.43 10.92 6.46
CA VAL A 36 -13.65 12.15 6.68
C VAL A 36 -12.18 11.95 6.37
N LEU A 37 -11.57 10.83 6.78
CA LEU A 37 -10.16 10.59 6.53
C LEU A 37 -9.88 10.32 5.04
N ALA A 38 -10.81 9.67 4.32
CA ALA A 38 -10.69 9.47 2.88
C ALA A 38 -10.79 10.81 2.12
N GLU A 39 -11.76 11.66 2.49
CA GLU A 39 -11.91 13.01 1.92
C GLU A 39 -10.70 13.89 2.27
N ALA A 40 -10.23 13.84 3.51
CA ALA A 40 -9.04 14.56 3.95
C ALA A 40 -7.81 14.17 3.13
N ALA A 41 -7.61 12.88 2.84
CA ALA A 41 -6.49 12.43 2.01
C ALA A 41 -6.52 13.02 0.59
N VAL A 42 -7.70 13.20 0.00
CA VAL A 42 -7.85 13.87 -1.30
C VAL A 42 -7.46 15.34 -1.20
N HIS A 43 -7.96 16.05 -0.18
CA HIS A 43 -7.59 17.46 0.03
C HIS A 43 -6.10 17.62 0.36
N MET A 44 -5.50 16.70 1.10
CA MET A 44 -4.07 16.74 1.39
C MET A 44 -3.20 16.68 0.13
N ARG A 45 -3.58 15.84 -0.85
CA ARG A 45 -2.93 15.82 -2.18
C ARG A 45 -3.11 17.14 -2.94
N ASN A 46 -4.17 17.87 -2.66
CA ASN A 46 -4.44 19.18 -3.26
C ASN A 46 -3.72 20.35 -2.57
N GLY A 47 -2.85 20.06 -1.58
CA GLY A 47 -2.04 21.03 -0.85
C GLY A 47 -2.66 21.52 0.46
N TYR A 48 -3.60 20.77 1.03
CA TYR A 48 -4.12 21.06 2.36
C TYR A 48 -3.36 20.27 3.44
N ILE A 49 -3.27 20.82 4.64
CA ILE A 49 -2.73 20.15 5.83
C ILE A 49 -3.75 20.24 6.96
N CYS A 50 -3.65 19.35 7.95
CA CYS A 50 -4.41 19.55 9.19
C CYS A 50 -4.03 20.90 9.82
N SER A 51 -5.03 21.65 10.26
CA SER A 51 -4.79 22.93 10.93
C SER A 51 -3.91 22.74 12.15
N PRO A 52 -2.80 23.48 12.30
CA PRO A 52 -1.97 23.43 13.50
C PRO A 52 -2.67 24.07 14.70
N ASP A 53 -3.61 24.98 14.44
CA ASP A 53 -4.33 25.74 15.47
C ASP A 53 -5.58 25.00 15.99
N ILE A 54 -6.10 24.04 15.20
CA ILE A 54 -7.36 23.34 15.49
C ILE A 54 -7.13 21.84 15.39
N SER A 55 -7.03 21.19 16.55
CA SER A 55 -6.95 19.74 16.65
C SER A 55 -8.23 19.08 16.14
N PRO A 56 -8.13 17.93 15.44
CA PRO A 56 -9.28 17.09 15.12
C PRO A 56 -10.11 16.77 16.36
N GLN A 57 -11.43 16.94 16.26
CA GLN A 57 -12.36 16.65 17.36
C GLN A 57 -13.06 15.33 17.10
N PHE A 58 -13.02 14.44 18.09
CA PHE A 58 -13.75 13.17 18.07
C PHE A 58 -14.99 13.28 18.95
N PHE A 59 -16.15 13.09 18.36
CA PHE A 59 -17.43 13.12 19.06
C PHE A 59 -17.77 11.71 19.53
N SER A 60 -17.52 11.43 20.81
CA SER A 60 -17.74 10.09 21.40
C SER A 60 -19.20 9.65 21.39
N THR A 61 -20.15 10.59 21.41
CA THR A 61 -21.59 10.30 21.45
C THR A 61 -22.13 9.68 20.16
N ASN A 62 -21.62 10.09 19.00
CA ASN A 62 -22.10 9.63 17.70
C ASN A 62 -21.01 8.95 16.86
N GLY A 63 -19.76 8.89 17.35
CA GLY A 63 -18.63 8.30 16.67
C GLY A 63 -18.14 9.10 15.46
N GLN A 64 -18.51 10.37 15.34
CA GLN A 64 -18.09 11.25 14.24
C GLN A 64 -16.77 11.97 14.57
N ILE A 65 -16.12 12.50 13.54
CA ILE A 65 -14.92 13.33 13.65
C ILE A 65 -15.12 14.64 12.89
N ALA A 66 -14.64 15.74 13.47
CA ALA A 66 -14.42 17.00 12.76
C ALA A 66 -12.92 17.22 12.52
N VAL A 67 -12.55 17.50 11.27
CA VAL A 67 -11.18 17.84 10.88
C VAL A 67 -11.19 19.17 10.15
N THR A 68 -10.37 20.11 10.61
CA THR A 68 -10.11 21.36 9.89
C THR A 68 -8.84 21.22 9.09
N LEU A 69 -8.93 21.47 7.79
CA LEU A 69 -7.81 21.49 6.85
C LEU A 69 -7.55 22.91 6.38
N VAL A 70 -6.28 23.30 6.26
CA VAL A 70 -5.86 24.62 5.78
C VAL A 70 -4.91 24.47 4.59
N LEU A 71 -4.97 25.40 3.65
CA LEU A 71 -4.07 25.43 2.50
C LEU A 71 -2.67 25.80 2.98
N GLY A 72 -1.70 24.90 2.78
CA GLY A 72 -0.35 25.10 3.28
C GLY A 72 0.60 23.95 2.96
N SER A 73 1.85 24.12 3.33
CA SER A 73 2.87 23.08 3.28
C SER A 73 3.15 22.54 4.68
N PRO A 74 3.35 21.22 4.84
CA PRO A 74 3.83 20.68 6.10
C PRO A 74 5.20 21.26 6.44
N ASP A 75 5.49 21.37 7.73
CA ASP A 75 6.82 21.76 8.21
C ASP A 75 7.84 20.64 7.96
N GLN A 76 9.12 21.03 7.93
CA GLN A 76 10.21 20.08 7.66
C GLN A 76 10.23 18.95 8.69
N GLU A 77 9.89 19.23 9.95
CA GLU A 77 9.82 18.21 11.00
C GLU A 77 8.76 17.14 10.69
N THR A 78 7.57 17.52 10.21
CA THR A 78 6.54 16.54 9.83
C THR A 78 6.97 15.71 8.62
N ILE A 79 7.65 16.32 7.65
CA ILE A 79 8.23 15.60 6.51
C ILE A 79 9.25 14.58 7.00
N ASP A 80 10.18 14.98 7.86
CA ASP A 80 11.22 14.11 8.41
C ASP A 80 10.63 12.94 9.22
N ARG A 81 9.58 13.21 10.01
CA ARG A 81 8.84 12.16 10.74
C ARG A 81 8.15 11.19 9.77
N ALA A 82 7.48 11.67 8.73
CA ALA A 82 6.85 10.82 7.73
C ALA A 82 7.86 9.92 7.00
N ASN A 83 9.03 10.47 6.67
CA ASN A 83 10.13 9.71 6.08
C ASN A 83 10.65 8.63 7.03
N LYS A 84 10.83 8.94 8.32
CA LYS A 84 11.22 7.94 9.33
C LYS A 84 10.20 6.82 9.47
N THR A 85 8.91 7.15 9.52
CA THR A 85 7.83 6.14 9.59
C THR A 85 7.84 5.23 8.36
N THR A 86 8.05 5.81 7.17
CA THR A 86 8.14 5.04 5.92
C THR A 86 9.38 4.14 5.92
N GLY A 87 10.53 4.66 6.36
CA GLY A 87 11.77 3.88 6.51
C GLY A 87 11.59 2.67 7.42
N HIS A 88 11.02 2.87 8.62
CA HIS A 88 10.75 1.76 9.54
C HIS A 88 9.80 0.71 8.94
N ALA A 89 8.78 1.12 8.18
CA ALA A 89 7.86 0.19 7.54
C ALA A 89 8.59 -0.67 6.48
N LEU A 90 9.49 -0.07 5.69
CA LEU A 90 10.30 -0.78 4.70
C LEU A 90 11.30 -1.74 5.36
N GLU A 91 11.90 -1.36 6.48
CA GLU A 91 12.79 -2.23 7.27
C GLU A 91 12.05 -3.48 7.77
N LEU A 92 10.84 -3.31 8.31
CA LEU A 92 10.01 -4.43 8.76
C LEU A 92 9.65 -5.37 7.60
N GLN A 93 9.28 -4.80 6.44
CA GLN A 93 8.99 -5.58 5.23
C GLN A 93 10.20 -6.40 4.77
N GLU A 94 11.41 -5.84 4.85
CA GLU A 94 12.64 -6.53 4.48
C GLU A 94 12.97 -7.67 5.46
N ILE A 95 12.76 -7.48 6.76
CA ILE A 95 12.94 -8.54 7.77
C ILE A 95 11.99 -9.71 7.48
N ASP A 96 10.73 -9.43 7.19
CA ASP A 96 9.76 -10.48 6.88
C ASP A 96 10.12 -11.22 5.59
N ARG A 97 10.57 -10.49 4.55
CA ARG A 97 11.08 -11.09 3.32
C ARG A 97 12.30 -12.00 3.58
N GLN A 98 13.24 -11.57 4.42
CA GLN A 98 14.40 -12.39 4.77
C GLN A 98 13.99 -13.68 5.49
N ARG A 99 13.02 -13.61 6.42
CA ARG A 99 12.47 -14.78 7.10
C ARG A 99 11.83 -15.77 6.13
N GLU A 100 11.08 -15.28 5.14
CA GLU A 100 10.49 -16.13 4.10
C GLU A 100 11.56 -16.83 3.26
N VAL A 101 12.61 -16.10 2.86
CA VAL A 101 13.74 -16.66 2.10
C VAL A 101 14.48 -17.73 2.92
N GLU A 102 14.76 -17.46 4.19
CA GLU A 102 15.40 -18.45 5.06
C GLU A 102 14.53 -19.68 5.28
N ALA A 103 13.22 -19.50 5.46
CA ALA A 103 12.27 -20.61 5.62
C ALA A 103 12.22 -21.47 4.34
N ALA A 104 12.21 -20.84 3.16
CA ALA A 104 12.28 -21.54 1.88
C ALA A 104 13.60 -22.30 1.70
N ALA A 105 14.74 -21.67 2.02
CA ALA A 105 16.05 -22.30 1.95
C ALA A 105 16.17 -23.51 2.90
N ARG A 106 15.69 -23.38 4.14
CA ARG A 106 15.66 -24.50 5.11
C ARG A 106 14.80 -25.65 4.61
N LYS A 107 13.65 -25.36 4.00
CA LYS A 107 12.78 -26.39 3.40
C LYS A 107 13.48 -27.12 2.26
N MET A 108 14.13 -26.38 1.35
CA MET A 108 14.89 -26.97 0.25
C MET A 108 16.01 -27.89 0.76
N MET A 109 16.78 -27.46 1.75
CA MET A 109 17.83 -28.29 2.35
C MET A 109 17.26 -29.56 3.01
N ALA A 110 16.15 -29.45 3.74
CA ALA A 110 15.49 -30.60 4.35
C ALA A 110 14.96 -31.60 3.30
N ASP A 111 14.41 -31.11 2.19
CA ASP A 111 13.92 -31.94 1.09
C ASP A 111 15.08 -32.65 0.36
N MET A 112 16.21 -31.96 0.14
CA MET A 112 17.42 -32.57 -0.41
C MET A 112 17.97 -33.67 0.50
N GLN A 113 18.08 -33.42 1.81
CA GLN A 113 18.55 -34.43 2.77
C GLN A 113 17.65 -35.66 2.81
N ARG A 114 16.32 -35.48 2.73
CA ARG A 114 15.36 -36.58 2.65
C ARG A 114 15.52 -37.38 1.35
N ALA A 115 15.73 -36.70 0.22
CA ALA A 115 15.95 -37.36 -1.06
C ALA A 115 17.24 -38.20 -1.05
N GLU A 116 18.34 -37.67 -0.52
CA GLU A 116 19.60 -38.41 -0.38
C GLU A 116 19.49 -39.61 0.58
N ALA A 117 18.83 -39.43 1.73
CA ALA A 117 18.61 -40.51 2.68
C ALA A 117 17.76 -41.63 2.05
N LYS A 118 16.71 -41.26 1.32
CA LYS A 118 15.87 -42.23 0.58
C LYS A 118 16.68 -42.97 -0.47
N ALA A 119 17.49 -42.27 -1.27
CA ALA A 119 18.33 -42.90 -2.29
C ALA A 119 19.33 -43.91 -1.70
N LYS A 120 19.92 -43.60 -0.53
CA LYS A 120 20.81 -44.53 0.19
C LYS A 120 20.08 -45.76 0.70
N LEU A 121 18.88 -45.59 1.26
CA LEU A 121 18.05 -46.72 1.70
C LEU A 121 17.62 -47.61 0.54
N ASP A 122 17.18 -47.01 -0.58
CA ASP A 122 16.78 -47.74 -1.78
C ASP A 122 17.95 -48.56 -2.35
N ALA A 123 19.17 -48.01 -2.34
CA ALA A 123 20.38 -48.73 -2.74
C ALA A 123 20.68 -49.93 -1.81
N GLN A 124 20.57 -49.75 -0.49
CA GLN A 124 20.77 -50.84 0.48
C GLN A 124 19.73 -51.96 0.32
N ILE A 125 18.46 -51.61 0.07
CA ILE A 125 17.40 -52.58 -0.19
C ILE A 125 17.71 -53.39 -1.47
N ALA A 126 18.16 -52.73 -2.53
CA ALA A 126 18.54 -53.40 -3.77
C ALA A 126 19.71 -54.39 -3.55
N ASP A 127 20.74 -53.99 -2.81
CA ASP A 127 21.88 -54.84 -2.48
C ASP A 127 21.47 -56.06 -1.64
N GLN A 128 20.67 -55.84 -0.59
CA GLN A 128 20.16 -56.93 0.26
C GLN A 128 19.26 -57.91 -0.52
N THR A 129 18.42 -57.40 -1.42
CA THR A 129 17.54 -58.23 -2.26
C THR A 129 18.37 -59.11 -3.20
N ASN A 130 19.42 -58.55 -3.81
CA ASN A 130 20.35 -59.30 -4.65
C ASN A 130 21.11 -60.37 -3.85
N ALA A 131 21.56 -60.06 -2.64
CA ALA A 131 22.22 -61.01 -1.76
C ALA A 131 21.30 -62.17 -1.36
N LEU A 132 20.05 -61.88 -0.96
CA LEU A 132 19.05 -62.89 -0.63
C LEU A 132 18.73 -63.80 -1.81
N ARG A 133 18.65 -63.26 -3.03
CA ARG A 133 18.45 -64.08 -4.24
C ARG A 133 19.61 -65.06 -4.42
N ARG A 134 20.85 -64.60 -4.31
CA ARG A 134 22.04 -65.47 -4.42
C ARG A 134 22.05 -66.58 -3.36
N LEU A 135 21.69 -66.26 -2.12
CA LEU A 135 21.60 -67.24 -1.04
C LEU A 135 20.49 -68.27 -1.29
N LYS A 136 19.33 -67.84 -1.80
CA LYS A 136 18.24 -68.76 -2.20
C LYS A 136 18.68 -69.70 -3.33
N ASP A 137 19.38 -69.18 -4.35
CA ASP A 137 19.89 -69.98 -5.46
C ASP A 137 20.95 -70.99 -5.01
N GLN A 138 21.74 -70.67 -3.98
CA GLN A 138 22.68 -71.60 -3.35
C GLN A 138 21.97 -72.67 -2.52
N ALA A 139 20.96 -72.29 -1.73
CA ALA A 139 20.18 -73.22 -0.93
C ALA A 139 19.39 -74.22 -1.79
N ALA A 140 18.90 -73.83 -2.97
CA ALA A 140 18.20 -74.72 -3.89
C ALA A 140 19.11 -75.73 -4.61
N LYS A 141 20.45 -75.58 -4.51
CA LYS A 141 21.44 -76.49 -5.10
C LYS A 141 22.02 -77.50 -4.10
N LEU A 142 21.66 -77.37 -2.83
CA LEU A 142 21.94 -78.35 -1.77
C LEU A 142 20.78 -79.36 -1.69
#